data_AF-A0A0D1KUN6-F1
#
_entry.id   AF-A0A0D1KUN6-F1
#
_cell.length_a   1.000
_cell.length_b   1.000
_cell.length_c   1.000
_cell.angle_alpha   90.00
_cell.angle_beta   90.00
_cell.angle_gamma   90.00
#
_symmetry.space_group_name_H-M   'P 1'
#
loop_
_entity.id
_entity.type
_entity.pdbx_description
1 polymer ?
#
loop_
_entity_poly.entity_id
_entity_poly.type
_entity_poly.pdbx_seq_one_letter_code
_entity_poly.pdbx_strand_id
1 'polypeptide(L)'
;MIFVFSFLFVLYSVNAFLKSRNKEFGILLMQGITPGQLRKLITAENMIIGVMSIAAGIIGGFIFSKTFFTVGAYILEMDALPLYMPWKALGITAGGFLLLFFFLSQFTILFVRSNTVIKLIKGTDKIKPEPKPSVLLSLFGIACLCGGYGMVLKGNVHGAEPFIILLLTVIGTYFFFSQSSIWILRALKKWKTFYLRGKNIIWVSDLVYRLKDNARLFFIVSIISAVAFTATGVLAMYKSTVGAEESAYEMEYISFSNNPKEQTHLKDIDHELKTHGFTYKKDKIDVSYVRYQEGETVPPVYMISKSDVSKYFHVKLSGLKMMRLSISRERMTAISKTKRRIS
;
A
#
# COMPACT_ATOMS: atom_id res chain seq x y z
N MET A 1 7.20 -2.28 6.04
CA MET A 1 5.75 -2.27 6.34
C MET A 1 5.23 -3.63 6.78
N ILE A 2 5.35 -4.68 5.95
CA ILE A 2 4.84 -6.03 6.27
C ILE A 2 5.34 -6.52 7.64
N PHE A 3 6.65 -6.42 7.92
CA PHE A 3 7.21 -6.81 9.22
C PHE A 3 6.59 -6.07 10.42
N VAL A 4 6.39 -4.75 10.32
CA VAL A 4 5.79 -3.95 11.41
C VAL A 4 4.34 -4.34 11.62
N PHE A 5 3.58 -4.53 10.53
CA PHE A 5 2.21 -5.03 10.61
C PHE A 5 2.17 -6.43 11.22
N SER A 6 2.93 -7.38 10.70
CA SER A 6 2.99 -8.76 11.21
C SER A 6 3.37 -8.76 12.68
N PHE A 7 4.32 -7.93 13.11
CA PHE A 7 4.68 -7.79 14.52
C PHE A 7 3.49 -7.30 15.37
N LEU A 8 2.84 -6.20 15.00
CA LEU A 8 1.70 -5.65 15.74
C LEU A 8 0.49 -6.60 15.76
N PHE A 9 0.19 -7.21 14.61
CA PHE A 9 -0.92 -8.13 14.43
C PHE A 9 -0.71 -9.42 15.22
N VAL A 10 0.46 -10.04 15.10
CA VAL A 10 0.76 -11.28 15.83
C VAL A 10 0.86 -11.00 17.33
N LEU A 11 1.46 -9.88 17.77
CA LEU A 11 1.48 -9.49 19.18
C LEU A 11 0.06 -9.35 19.76
N TYR A 12 -0.86 -8.74 19.01
CA TYR A 12 -2.26 -8.64 19.44
C TYR A 12 -2.94 -10.02 19.44
N SER A 13 -2.77 -10.81 18.38
CA SER A 13 -3.36 -12.14 18.23
C SER A 13 -2.94 -13.07 19.36
N VAL A 14 -1.64 -13.11 19.68
CA VAL A 14 -1.10 -13.91 20.79
C VAL A 14 -1.67 -13.43 22.13
N ASN A 15 -1.78 -12.12 22.36
CA ASN A 15 -2.42 -11.61 23.59
C ASN A 15 -3.90 -12.00 23.69
N ALA A 16 -4.65 -11.97 22.59
CA ALA A 16 -6.04 -12.39 22.56
C ALA A 16 -6.17 -13.91 22.80
N PHE A 17 -5.30 -14.71 22.20
CA PHE A 17 -5.24 -16.16 22.35
C PHE A 17 -4.86 -16.58 23.78
N LEU A 18 -3.88 -15.92 24.39
CA LEU A 18 -3.56 -16.14 25.80
C LEU A 18 -4.73 -15.77 26.70
N LYS A 19 -5.46 -14.69 26.37
CA LYS A 19 -6.61 -14.25 27.15
C LYS A 19 -7.76 -15.25 27.12
N SER A 20 -8.00 -15.94 26.00
CA SER A 20 -9.03 -17.00 25.92
C SER A 20 -8.64 -18.26 26.69
N ARG A 21 -7.34 -18.59 26.75
CA ARG A 21 -6.82 -19.80 27.45
C ARG A 21 -6.40 -19.58 28.90
N ASN A 22 -6.66 -18.40 29.45
CA ASN A 22 -6.35 -18.07 30.84
C ASN A 22 -6.92 -19.07 31.87
N LYS A 23 -8.10 -19.65 31.61
CA LYS A 23 -8.71 -20.65 32.50
C LYS A 23 -7.89 -21.95 32.57
N GLU A 24 -7.37 -22.40 31.43
CA GLU A 24 -6.54 -23.61 31.34
C GLU A 24 -5.21 -23.42 32.08
N PHE A 25 -4.56 -22.26 31.89
CA PHE A 25 -3.34 -21.92 32.61
C PHE A 25 -3.57 -21.83 34.13
N GLY A 26 -4.74 -21.34 34.56
CA GLY A 26 -5.14 -21.33 35.98
C GLY A 26 -5.23 -22.73 36.57
N ILE A 27 -5.83 -23.69 35.86
CA ILE A 27 -5.95 -25.09 36.28
C ILE A 27 -4.56 -25.75 36.37
N LEU A 28 -3.70 -25.53 35.37
CA LEU A 28 -2.33 -26.07 35.34
C LEU A 28 -1.48 -25.55 36.51
N LEU A 29 -1.64 -24.29 36.89
CA LEU A 29 -0.98 -23.71 38.06
C LEU A 29 -1.51 -24.30 39.37
N MET A 30 -2.82 -24.58 39.48
CA MET A 30 -3.39 -25.27 40.64
C MET A 30 -2.91 -26.72 40.77
N GLN A 31 -2.57 -27.37 39.65
CA GLN A 31 -1.96 -28.71 39.63
C GLN A 31 -0.46 -28.71 39.97
N GLY A 32 0.14 -27.55 40.27
CA GLY A 32 1.53 -27.46 40.73
C GLY A 32 2.58 -27.22 39.64
N ILE A 33 2.17 -26.89 38.41
CA ILE A 33 3.13 -26.46 37.37
C ILE A 33 3.79 -25.15 37.79
N THR A 34 5.11 -25.10 37.73
CA THR A 34 5.85 -23.87 38.03
C THR A 34 5.62 -22.80 36.95
N PRO A 35 5.62 -21.50 37.29
CA PRO A 35 5.52 -20.43 36.28
C PRO A 35 6.64 -20.46 35.23
N GLY A 36 7.80 -21.07 35.53
CA GLY A 36 8.87 -21.31 34.56
C GLY A 36 8.49 -22.35 33.50
N GLN A 37 7.90 -23.47 33.92
CA GLN A 37 7.41 -24.52 33.01
C GLN A 37 6.26 -24.01 32.14
N LEU A 38 5.33 -23.25 32.70
CA LEU A 38 4.23 -22.64 31.94
C LEU A 38 4.75 -21.71 30.83
N ARG A 39 5.78 -20.91 31.10
CA ARG A 39 6.41 -20.04 30.10
C ARG A 39 7.06 -20.84 28.97
N LYS A 40 7.79 -21.92 29.30
CA LYS A 40 8.40 -22.81 28.30
C LYS A 40 7.34 -23.47 27.42
N LEU A 41 6.23 -23.91 28.01
CA LEU A 41 5.10 -24.49 27.27
C LEU A 41 4.52 -23.51 26.24
N ILE A 42 4.17 -22.30 26.68
CA ILE A 42 3.61 -21.25 25.79
C ILE A 42 4.61 -20.87 24.68
N THR A 43 5.90 -20.81 25.02
CA THR A 43 6.96 -20.50 24.05
C THR A 43 7.07 -21.58 22.98
N ALA A 44 7.05 -22.84 23.38
CA ALA A 44 7.12 -23.98 22.46
C ALA A 44 5.89 -24.04 21.54
N GLU A 45 4.69 -23.86 22.10
CA GLU A 45 3.45 -23.81 21.33
C GLU A 45 3.45 -22.69 20.29
N ASN A 46 3.81 -21.46 20.70
CA ASN A 46 3.91 -20.33 19.78
C ASN A 46 4.96 -20.57 18.67
N MET A 47 6.07 -21.23 18.99
CA MET A 47 7.11 -21.54 18.00
C MET A 47 6.62 -22.58 16.99
N ILE A 48 5.92 -23.62 17.45
CA ILE A 48 5.33 -24.66 16.59
C ILE A 48 4.30 -24.04 15.64
N ILE A 49 3.38 -23.21 16.17
CA ILE A 49 2.40 -22.48 15.36
C ILE A 49 3.11 -21.55 14.36
N GLY A 50 4.17 -20.86 14.77
CA GLY A 50 4.97 -19.99 13.90
C GLY A 50 5.61 -20.74 12.74
N VAL A 51 6.26 -21.87 13.00
CA VAL A 51 6.89 -22.71 11.96
C VAL A 51 5.84 -23.26 10.99
N MET A 52 4.72 -23.78 11.50
CA MET A 52 3.61 -24.26 10.65
C MET A 52 3.02 -23.13 9.80
N SER A 53 2.91 -21.91 10.37
CA SER A 53 2.41 -20.74 9.65
C SER A 53 3.35 -20.30 8.53
N ILE A 54 4.67 -20.34 8.75
CA ILE A 54 5.67 -20.05 7.71
C ILE A 54 5.56 -21.08 6.58
N ALA A 55 5.49 -22.37 6.91
CA ALA A 55 5.35 -23.43 5.93
C ALA A 55 4.08 -23.24 5.08
N ALA A 56 2.93 -23.03 5.74
CA ALA A 56 1.67 -22.76 5.05
C ALA A 56 1.71 -21.48 4.21
N GLY A 57 2.37 -20.42 4.70
CA GLY A 57 2.53 -19.15 4.00
C GLY A 57 3.40 -19.26 2.76
N ILE A 58 4.50 -20.03 2.80
CA ILE A 58 5.35 -20.30 1.63
C ILE A 58 4.58 -21.13 0.59
N ILE A 59 3.88 -22.18 1.02
CA ILE A 59 3.08 -23.01 0.11
C ILE A 59 1.97 -22.18 -0.54
N GLY A 60 1.23 -21.41 0.24
CA GLY A 60 0.19 -20.52 -0.27
C GLY A 60 0.75 -19.46 -1.21
N GLY A 61 1.85 -18.80 -0.82
CA GLY A 61 2.53 -17.81 -1.66
C GLY A 61 3.03 -18.40 -2.97
N PHE A 62 3.53 -19.63 -2.96
CA PHE A 62 3.94 -20.35 -4.17
C PHE A 62 2.75 -20.63 -5.10
N ILE A 63 1.62 -21.11 -4.57
CA ILE A 63 0.40 -21.34 -5.36
C ILE A 63 -0.11 -20.03 -5.99
N PHE A 64 -0.15 -18.94 -5.22
CA PHE A 64 -0.62 -17.64 -5.70
C PHE A 64 0.37 -16.94 -6.63
N SER A 65 1.67 -17.27 -6.56
CA SER A 65 2.70 -16.61 -7.37
C SER A 65 2.37 -16.65 -8.86
N LYS A 66 1.92 -17.80 -9.37
CA LYS A 66 1.51 -17.97 -10.76
C LYS A 66 0.39 -17.00 -11.14
N THR A 67 -0.64 -16.87 -10.30
CA THR A 67 -1.76 -15.95 -10.53
C THR A 67 -1.27 -14.50 -10.60
N PHE A 68 -0.38 -14.08 -9.70
CA PHE A 68 0.17 -12.73 -9.72
C PHE A 68 1.03 -12.46 -10.96
N PHE A 69 1.87 -13.40 -11.38
CA PHE A 69 2.66 -13.25 -12.61
C PHE A 69 1.78 -13.17 -13.86
N THR A 70 0.73 -13.99 -13.95
CA THR A 70 -0.20 -13.94 -15.08
C THR A 70 -1.00 -12.65 -15.10
N VAL A 71 -1.52 -12.19 -13.96
CA VAL A 71 -2.24 -10.90 -13.88
C VAL A 71 -1.29 -9.74 -14.19
N GLY A 72 -0.05 -9.78 -13.71
CA GLY A 72 0.98 -8.79 -14.01
C GLY A 72 1.30 -8.72 -15.51
N ALA A 73 1.52 -9.87 -16.15
CA ALA A 73 1.76 -9.96 -17.59
C ALA A 73 0.56 -9.43 -18.40
N TYR A 74 -0.67 -9.74 -17.99
CA TYR A 74 -1.88 -9.22 -18.60
C TYR A 74 -1.99 -7.68 -18.51
N ILE A 75 -1.65 -7.10 -17.35
CA ILE A 75 -1.69 -5.64 -17.15
C ILE A 75 -0.61 -4.90 -17.96
N LEU A 76 0.51 -5.58 -18.24
CA LEU A 76 1.66 -5.05 -18.96
C LEU A 76 1.64 -5.37 -20.47
N GLU A 77 0.61 -6.07 -20.95
CA GLU A 77 0.51 -6.52 -22.36
C GLU A 77 1.73 -7.33 -22.83
N MET A 78 2.34 -8.08 -21.90
CA MET A 78 3.50 -8.94 -22.17
C MET A 78 3.09 -10.41 -22.18
N ASP A 79 3.84 -11.22 -22.91
CA ASP A 79 3.74 -12.68 -22.82
C ASP A 79 3.99 -13.17 -21.38
N ALA A 80 3.39 -14.31 -21.03
CA ALA A 80 3.42 -14.84 -19.67
C ALA A 80 4.86 -14.98 -19.16
N LEU A 81 5.20 -14.21 -18.12
CA LEU A 81 6.51 -14.28 -17.47
C LEU A 81 6.73 -15.70 -16.91
N PRO A 82 7.84 -16.37 -17.25
CA PRO A 82 8.14 -17.69 -16.70
C PRO A 82 8.33 -17.59 -15.19
N LEU A 83 7.75 -18.56 -14.47
CA LEU A 83 7.79 -18.62 -13.03
C LEU A 83 9.19 -19.04 -12.59
N TYR A 84 10.05 -18.06 -12.31
CA TYR A 84 11.36 -18.32 -11.71
C TYR A 84 11.18 -18.53 -10.21
N MET A 85 11.89 -19.51 -9.65
CA MET A 85 11.84 -19.78 -8.22
C MET A 85 13.08 -19.22 -7.54
N PRO A 86 13.02 -18.02 -6.93
CA PRO A 86 14.16 -17.42 -6.25
C PRO A 86 14.38 -18.07 -4.88
N TRP A 87 15.22 -19.10 -4.84
CA TRP A 87 15.62 -19.75 -3.57
C TRP A 87 16.17 -18.76 -2.54
N LYS A 88 16.90 -17.74 -2.99
CA LYS A 88 17.43 -16.67 -2.12
C LYS A 88 16.31 -15.86 -1.46
N ALA A 89 15.27 -15.49 -2.21
CA ALA A 89 14.16 -14.71 -1.67
C ALA A 89 13.33 -15.51 -0.67
N LEU A 90 13.09 -16.79 -0.96
CA LEU A 90 12.42 -17.72 -0.04
C LEU A 90 13.22 -17.90 1.27
N GLY A 91 14.55 -18.00 1.18
CA GLY A 91 15.41 -18.09 2.37
C GLY A 91 15.36 -16.84 3.24
N ILE A 92 15.38 -15.65 2.62
CA ILE A 92 15.31 -14.37 3.34
C ILE A 92 13.94 -14.19 4.02
N THR A 93 12.84 -14.54 3.34
CA THR A 93 11.50 -14.45 3.94
C THR A 93 11.33 -15.46 5.06
N ALA A 94 11.73 -16.72 4.87
CA ALA A 94 11.68 -17.74 5.91
C ALA A 94 12.50 -17.33 7.14
N GLY A 95 13.75 -16.90 6.96
CA GLY A 95 14.62 -16.45 8.04
C GLY A 95 14.09 -15.21 8.76
N GLY A 96 13.60 -14.21 8.00
CA GLY A 96 13.02 -12.99 8.58
C GLY A 96 11.77 -13.26 9.41
N PHE A 97 10.85 -14.11 8.92
CA PHE A 97 9.66 -14.49 9.68
C PHE A 97 9.98 -15.40 10.87
N LEU A 98 10.97 -16.30 10.75
CA LEU A 98 11.47 -17.08 11.90
C LEU A 98 11.99 -16.17 13.01
N LEU A 99 12.82 -15.17 12.67
CA LEU A 99 13.29 -14.18 13.63
C LEU A 99 12.13 -13.42 14.25
N LEU A 100 11.16 -12.98 13.44
CA LEU A 100 9.97 -12.29 13.94
C LEU A 100 9.18 -13.14 14.94
N PHE A 101 8.92 -14.42 14.64
CA PHE A 101 8.26 -15.34 15.57
C PHE A 101 9.09 -15.60 16.83
N PHE A 102 10.41 -15.70 16.70
CA PHE A 102 11.30 -15.85 17.84
C PHE A 102 11.22 -14.63 18.78
N PHE A 103 11.35 -13.41 18.25
CA PHE A 103 11.21 -12.20 19.04
C PHE A 103 9.83 -12.09 19.69
N LEU A 104 8.75 -12.35 18.93
CA LEU A 104 7.39 -12.34 19.46
C LEU A 104 7.18 -13.34 20.58
N SER A 105 7.76 -14.54 20.46
CA SER A 105 7.70 -15.56 21.51
C SER A 105 8.38 -15.05 22.78
N GLN A 106 9.55 -14.42 22.68
CA GLN A 106 10.23 -13.80 23.84
C GLN A 106 9.43 -12.63 24.43
N PHE A 107 8.86 -11.75 23.61
CA PHE A 107 8.02 -10.64 24.08
C PHE A 107 6.75 -11.12 24.78
N THR A 108 6.18 -12.23 24.33
CA THR A 108 5.02 -12.87 24.96
C THR A 108 5.33 -13.27 26.40
N ILE A 109 6.51 -13.84 26.65
CA ILE A 109 6.97 -14.24 27.98
C ILE A 109 7.11 -13.02 28.91
N LEU A 110 7.65 -11.92 28.39
CA LEU A 110 7.82 -10.68 29.16
C LEU A 110 6.47 -10.05 29.52
N PHE A 111 5.49 -10.08 28.62
CA PHE A 111 4.17 -9.49 28.85
C PHE A 111 3.33 -10.31 29.84
N VAL A 112 3.47 -11.64 29.84
CA VAL A 112 2.81 -12.55 30.80
C VAL A 112 3.35 -12.36 32.24
N ARG A 113 4.56 -11.79 32.39
CA ARG A 113 5.30 -11.68 33.67
C ARG A 113 4.62 -10.83 34.76
N SER A 114 3.76 -9.86 34.42
CA SER A 114 3.38 -8.82 35.40
C SER A 114 1.98 -8.93 36.01
N ASN A 115 0.95 -9.44 35.32
CA ASN A 115 -0.44 -9.15 35.76
C ASN A 115 -1.44 -10.31 35.65
N THR A 116 -1.08 -11.43 35.04
CA THR A 116 -2.04 -12.47 34.66
C THR A 116 -2.08 -13.60 35.67
N VAL A 117 -0.94 -14.19 36.03
CA VAL A 117 -0.88 -15.36 36.94
C VAL A 117 -1.60 -15.12 38.29
N ILE A 118 -1.39 -13.95 38.92
CA ILE A 118 -2.02 -13.60 40.21
C ILE A 118 -3.50 -13.20 40.04
N LYS A 119 -3.90 -12.61 38.89
CA LYS A 119 -5.32 -12.30 38.58
C LYS A 119 -6.12 -13.53 38.13
N LEU A 120 -5.47 -14.53 37.53
CA LEU A 120 -6.08 -15.80 37.10
C LEU A 120 -6.59 -16.61 38.29
N ILE A 121 -5.83 -16.62 39.40
CA ILE A 121 -6.20 -17.28 40.64
C ILE A 121 -7.33 -16.52 41.37
N LYS A 122 -7.42 -15.19 41.21
CA LYS A 122 -8.38 -14.33 41.92
C LYS A 122 -9.78 -14.22 41.31
N GLY A 123 -10.09 -14.96 40.24
CA GLY A 123 -11.42 -14.95 39.64
C GLY A 123 -11.69 -13.69 38.81
N THR A 124 -12.18 -13.89 37.59
CA THR A 124 -12.37 -12.83 36.59
C THR A 124 -13.77 -12.21 36.70
N ASP A 125 -14.25 -11.90 37.92
CA ASP A 125 -15.59 -11.34 38.14
C ASP A 125 -15.56 -9.87 38.57
N LYS A 126 -14.70 -9.07 37.92
CA LYS A 126 -14.99 -7.63 37.84
C LYS A 126 -15.83 -7.41 36.59
N ILE A 127 -17.15 -7.29 36.79
CA ILE A 127 -18.11 -6.80 35.81
C ILE A 127 -17.45 -5.63 35.06
N LYS A 128 -17.16 -5.81 33.77
CA LYS A 128 -16.48 -4.79 32.98
C LYS A 128 -17.34 -3.53 33.03
N PRO A 129 -16.84 -2.40 33.58
CA PRO A 129 -17.63 -1.18 33.62
C PRO A 129 -17.98 -0.78 32.18
N GLU A 130 -19.21 -0.28 31.99
CA GLU A 130 -19.66 0.09 30.65
C GLU A 130 -18.65 1.03 29.97
N PRO A 131 -18.31 0.77 28.70
CA PRO A 131 -17.57 1.69 27.85
C PRO A 131 -18.12 3.11 27.93
N LYS A 132 -17.49 4.04 28.65
CA LYS A 132 -17.81 5.48 28.58
C LYS A 132 -16.92 6.11 27.51
N PRO A 133 -17.38 6.24 26.24
CA PRO A 133 -16.65 7.03 25.27
C PRO A 133 -16.71 8.49 25.66
N SER A 134 -15.61 9.20 25.41
CA SER A 134 -15.57 10.66 25.53
C SER A 134 -16.16 11.28 24.27
N VAL A 135 -17.30 11.95 24.42
CA VAL A 135 -18.04 12.57 23.30
C VAL A 135 -17.17 13.58 22.54
N LEU A 136 -16.34 14.34 23.25
CA LEU A 136 -15.48 15.37 22.65
C LEU A 136 -14.41 14.77 21.73
N LEU A 137 -13.75 13.68 22.15
CA LEU A 137 -12.79 12.96 21.31
C LEU A 137 -13.46 12.19 20.16
N SER A 138 -14.71 11.76 20.32
CA SER A 138 -15.50 11.20 19.21
C SER A 138 -15.75 12.25 18.14
N LEU A 139 -16.16 13.47 18.53
CA LEU A 139 -16.39 14.55 17.58
C LEU A 139 -15.09 14.96 16.88
N PHE A 140 -13.98 15.03 17.64
CA PHE A 140 -12.66 15.30 17.10
C PHE A 140 -12.21 14.26 16.06
N GLY A 141 -12.40 12.96 16.33
CA GLY A 141 -12.06 11.90 15.38
C GLY A 141 -12.81 12.01 14.06
N ILE A 142 -14.12 12.30 14.12
CA ILE A 142 -14.96 12.53 12.94
C ILE A 142 -14.51 13.81 12.20
N ALA A 143 -14.26 14.90 12.93
CA ALA A 143 -13.80 16.16 12.34
C ALA A 143 -12.45 16.01 11.63
N CYS A 144 -11.51 15.24 12.19
CA CYS A 144 -10.24 14.93 11.54
C CYS A 144 -10.44 14.15 10.23
N LEU A 145 -11.29 13.12 10.22
CA LEU A 145 -11.58 12.37 9.01
C LEU A 145 -12.24 13.25 7.94
N CYS A 146 -13.30 13.99 8.31
CA CYS A 146 -13.98 14.90 7.40
C CYS A 146 -13.04 16.01 6.89
N GLY A 147 -12.17 16.55 7.73
CA GLY A 147 -11.17 17.55 7.35
C GLY A 147 -10.14 16.99 6.36
N GLY A 148 -9.65 15.77 6.61
CA GLY A 148 -8.70 15.11 5.71
C GLY A 148 -9.29 14.83 4.33
N TYR A 149 -10.50 14.25 4.27
CA TYR A 149 -11.19 14.03 3.00
C TYR A 149 -11.63 15.34 2.33
N GLY A 150 -12.03 16.35 3.12
CA GLY A 150 -12.43 17.66 2.61
C GLY A 150 -11.27 18.43 1.97
N MET A 151 -10.04 18.29 2.47
CA MET A 151 -8.85 18.88 1.85
C MET A 151 -8.57 18.28 0.47
N VAL A 152 -8.76 16.96 0.31
CA VAL A 152 -8.60 16.29 -1.00
C VAL A 152 -9.61 16.80 -2.03
N LEU A 153 -10.86 17.03 -1.62
CA LEU A 153 -11.93 17.49 -2.52
C LEU A 153 -11.70 18.90 -3.09
N LYS A 154 -10.86 19.72 -2.45
CA LYS A 154 -10.54 21.08 -2.94
C LYS A 154 -9.52 21.08 -4.09
N GLY A 155 -8.92 19.94 -4.45
CA GLY A 155 -8.13 19.76 -5.67
C GLY A 155 -6.73 20.40 -5.70
N ASN A 156 -6.50 21.49 -4.97
CA ASN A 156 -5.18 22.10 -4.83
C ASN A 156 -4.42 21.47 -3.66
N VAL A 157 -3.83 20.29 -3.89
CA VAL A 157 -2.97 19.64 -2.90
C VAL A 157 -1.51 19.80 -3.34
N HIS A 158 -0.77 20.71 -2.71
CA HIS A 158 0.62 21.01 -3.06
C HIS A 158 1.55 21.00 -1.82
N GLY A 159 2.83 20.66 -2.05
CA GLY A 159 3.85 20.70 -1.00
C GLY A 159 3.60 19.74 0.16
N ALA A 160 3.41 20.26 1.38
CA ALA A 160 3.31 19.50 2.62
C ALA A 160 1.89 18.98 2.94
N GLU A 161 0.87 19.39 2.20
CA GLU A 161 -0.53 19.03 2.44
C GLU A 161 -0.82 17.52 2.42
N PRO A 162 -0.22 16.68 1.54
CA PRO A 162 -0.41 15.23 1.57
C PRO A 162 0.03 14.59 2.90
N PHE A 163 1.12 15.08 3.51
CA PHE A 163 1.60 14.59 4.79
C PHE A 163 0.64 14.96 5.93
N ILE A 164 0.06 16.16 5.87
CA ILE A 164 -0.96 16.61 6.84
C ILE A 164 -2.21 15.75 6.71
N ILE A 165 -2.68 15.48 5.49
CA ILE A 165 -3.84 14.61 5.23
C ILE A 165 -3.59 13.19 5.75
N LEU A 166 -2.39 12.63 5.52
CA LEU A 166 -2.02 11.32 6.04
C LEU A 166 -2.03 11.28 7.57
N LEU A 167 -1.43 12.28 8.22
CA LEU A 167 -1.39 12.34 9.69
C LEU A 167 -2.80 12.51 10.27
N LEU A 168 -3.62 13.36 9.65
CA LEU A 168 -4.99 13.63 10.08
C LEU A 168 -5.90 12.40 9.90
N THR A 169 -5.74 11.65 8.81
CA THR A 169 -6.50 10.41 8.56
C THR A 169 -6.07 9.27 9.49
N VAL A 170 -4.77 9.12 9.80
CA VAL A 170 -4.29 8.14 10.78
C VAL A 170 -4.83 8.43 12.17
N ILE A 171 -4.69 9.68 12.66
CA ILE A 171 -5.20 10.09 13.98
C ILE A 171 -6.73 9.99 14.03
N GLY A 172 -7.40 10.45 12.97
CA GLY A 172 -8.86 10.38 12.84
C GLY A 172 -9.37 8.95 12.91
N THR A 173 -8.73 8.02 12.20
CA THR A 173 -9.13 6.60 12.19
C THR A 173 -8.95 5.95 13.57
N TYR A 174 -7.92 6.31 14.33
CA TYR A 174 -7.72 5.81 15.68
C TYR A 174 -8.85 6.24 16.62
N PHE A 175 -9.16 7.54 16.66
CA PHE A 175 -10.25 8.07 17.48
C PHE A 175 -11.62 7.64 16.97
N PHE A 176 -11.76 7.39 15.67
CA PHE A 176 -12.96 6.84 15.09
C PHE A 176 -13.30 5.48 15.72
N PHE A 177 -12.38 4.50 15.65
CA PHE A 177 -12.65 3.18 16.23
C PHE A 177 -12.63 3.16 17.76
N SER A 178 -11.75 3.94 18.39
CA SER A 178 -11.61 3.91 19.86
C SER A 178 -12.73 4.65 20.59
N GLN A 179 -13.32 5.69 20.00
CA GLN A 179 -14.30 6.56 20.67
C GLN A 179 -15.58 6.69 19.85
N SER A 180 -15.46 7.04 18.57
CA SER A 180 -16.61 7.41 17.74
C SER A 180 -17.54 6.23 17.46
N SER A 181 -17.00 5.08 17.09
CA SER A 181 -17.79 3.87 16.85
C SER A 181 -18.55 3.41 18.11
N ILE A 182 -17.96 3.59 19.30
CA ILE A 182 -18.63 3.28 20.58
C ILE A 182 -19.73 4.30 20.87
N TRP A 183 -19.47 5.59 20.61
CA TRP A 183 -20.45 6.66 20.79
C TRP A 183 -21.66 6.48 19.86
N ILE A 184 -21.43 6.16 18.59
CA ILE A 184 -22.48 5.86 17.59
C ILE A 184 -23.34 4.69 18.06
N LEU A 185 -22.73 3.59 18.52
CA LEU A 185 -23.50 2.45 19.04
C LEU A 185 -24.29 2.79 20.32
N ARG A 186 -23.78 3.69 21.17
CA ARG A 186 -24.54 4.22 22.31
C ARG A 186 -25.68 5.15 21.90
N ALA A 187 -25.50 5.98 20.88
CA ALA A 187 -26.59 6.77 20.30
C ALA A 187 -27.68 5.84 19.72
N LEU A 188 -27.28 4.75 19.07
CA LEU A 188 -28.20 3.72 18.59
C LEU A 188 -28.97 3.03 19.72
N LYS A 189 -28.33 2.80 20.89
CA LYS A 189 -29.02 2.33 22.11
C LYS A 189 -30.09 3.31 22.62
N LYS A 190 -29.92 4.61 22.42
CA LYS A 190 -30.91 5.62 22.84
C LYS A 190 -32.16 5.61 21.96
N TRP A 191 -32.07 5.08 20.73
CA TRP A 191 -33.21 5.00 19.83
C TRP A 191 -34.13 3.83 20.20
N LYS A 192 -35.02 4.08 21.16
CA LYS A 192 -35.91 3.09 21.80
C LYS A 192 -36.64 2.19 20.79
N THR A 193 -37.11 2.74 19.67
CA THR A 193 -37.83 2.00 18.62
C THR A 193 -36.99 0.89 17.96
N PHE A 194 -35.68 1.12 17.79
CA PHE A 194 -34.78 0.12 17.20
C PHE A 194 -34.16 -0.79 18.27
N TYR A 195 -33.77 -0.22 19.40
CA TYR A 195 -33.08 -0.95 20.47
C TYR A 195 -34.01 -1.94 21.18
N LEU A 196 -35.26 -1.57 21.48
CA LEU A 196 -36.22 -2.41 22.21
C LEU A 196 -36.93 -3.45 21.33
N ARG A 197 -36.60 -3.54 20.03
CA ARG A 197 -37.17 -4.56 19.14
C ARG A 197 -36.50 -5.91 19.34
N GLY A 198 -37.13 -6.77 20.14
CA GLY A 198 -36.80 -8.19 20.27
C GLY A 198 -35.36 -8.45 20.71
N LYS A 199 -34.59 -9.18 19.87
CA LYS A 199 -33.21 -9.62 20.15
C LYS A 199 -32.15 -8.51 20.11
N ASN A 200 -32.51 -7.31 19.63
CA ASN A 200 -31.57 -6.20 19.46
C ASN A 200 -30.92 -5.74 20.78
N ILE A 201 -31.62 -5.83 21.91
CA ILE A 201 -31.11 -5.45 23.23
C ILE A 201 -29.80 -6.19 23.56
N ILE A 202 -29.81 -7.51 23.35
CA ILE A 202 -28.70 -8.40 23.72
C ILE A 202 -27.55 -8.20 22.74
N TRP A 203 -27.82 -8.27 21.44
CA TRP A 203 -26.78 -8.18 20.42
C TRP A 203 -26.11 -6.79 20.36
N VAL A 204 -26.87 -5.69 20.46
CA VAL A 204 -26.30 -4.33 20.45
C VAL A 204 -25.46 -4.09 21.71
N SER A 205 -25.88 -4.61 22.86
CA SER A 205 -25.09 -4.52 24.09
C SER A 205 -23.77 -5.27 23.97
N ASP A 206 -23.80 -6.50 23.47
CA ASP A 206 -22.59 -7.30 23.24
C ASP A 206 -21.67 -6.67 22.18
N LEU A 207 -22.25 -6.10 21.11
CA LEU A 207 -21.51 -5.40 20.06
C LEU A 207 -20.72 -4.19 20.59
N VAL A 208 -21.30 -3.39 21.51
CA VAL A 208 -20.60 -2.25 22.13
C VAL A 208 -19.34 -2.71 22.89
N TYR A 209 -19.44 -3.81 23.64
CA TYR A 209 -18.29 -4.36 24.37
C TYR A 209 -17.25 -4.96 23.42
N ARG A 210 -17.68 -5.75 22.42
CA ARG A 210 -16.78 -6.34 21.43
C ARG A 210 -16.05 -5.28 20.61
N LEU A 211 -16.73 -4.20 20.24
CA LEU A 211 -16.14 -3.13 19.45
C LEU A 211 -15.12 -2.33 20.28
N LYS A 212 -15.36 -2.08 21.57
CA LYS A 212 -14.35 -1.49 22.45
C LYS A 212 -13.13 -2.40 22.61
N ASP A 213 -13.34 -3.67 22.91
CA ASP A 213 -12.26 -4.61 23.19
C ASP A 213 -11.38 -4.83 21.95
N ASN A 214 -11.95 -4.75 20.74
CA ASN A 214 -11.25 -4.97 19.47
C ASN A 214 -11.00 -3.68 18.67
N ALA A 215 -11.23 -2.50 19.23
CA ALA A 215 -11.07 -1.22 18.51
C ALA A 215 -9.67 -1.05 17.89
N ARG A 216 -8.63 -1.53 18.58
CA ARG A 216 -7.24 -1.51 18.07
C ARG A 216 -7.06 -2.38 16.83
N LEU A 217 -7.72 -3.53 16.77
CA LEU A 217 -7.64 -4.43 15.62
C LEU A 217 -8.31 -3.79 14.40
N PHE A 218 -9.51 -3.22 14.57
CA PHE A 218 -10.18 -2.51 13.48
C PHE A 218 -9.35 -1.34 12.95
N PHE A 219 -8.74 -0.56 13.84
CA PHE A 219 -7.82 0.52 13.46
C PHE A 219 -6.64 0.03 12.61
N ILE A 220 -5.94 -1.02 13.06
CA ILE A 220 -4.79 -1.58 12.34
C ILE A 220 -5.22 -2.06 10.95
N VAL A 221 -6.32 -2.83 10.88
CA VAL A 221 -6.84 -3.35 9.60
C VAL A 221 -7.21 -2.21 8.65
N SER A 222 -7.92 -1.19 9.11
CA SER A 222 -8.31 -0.06 8.26
C SER A 222 -7.13 0.75 7.74
N ILE A 223 -6.10 1.01 8.56
CA ILE A 223 -4.90 1.73 8.08
C ILE A 223 -4.19 0.92 7.00
N ILE A 224 -4.10 -0.40 7.15
CA ILE A 224 -3.40 -1.23 6.17
C ILE A 224 -4.17 -1.28 4.86
N SER A 225 -5.49 -1.41 4.92
CA SER A 225 -6.33 -1.30 3.72
C SER A 225 -6.15 0.05 3.05
N ALA A 226 -6.14 1.15 3.82
CA ALA A 226 -5.91 2.49 3.27
C ALA A 226 -4.52 2.63 2.63
N VAL A 227 -3.47 2.14 3.27
CA VAL A 227 -2.10 2.16 2.72
C VAL A 227 -1.99 1.28 1.47
N ALA A 228 -2.64 0.12 1.44
CA ALA A 228 -2.66 -0.75 0.27
C ALA A 228 -3.38 -0.07 -0.90
N PHE A 229 -4.57 0.51 -0.68
CA PHE A 229 -5.31 1.21 -1.72
C PHE A 229 -4.60 2.48 -2.21
N THR A 230 -3.96 3.23 -1.32
CA THR A 230 -3.17 4.40 -1.72
C THR A 230 -1.95 4.00 -2.53
N ALA A 231 -1.23 2.94 -2.15
CA ALA A 231 -0.11 2.42 -2.93
C ALA A 231 -0.56 1.95 -4.33
N THR A 232 -1.65 1.19 -4.42
CA THR A 232 -2.23 0.79 -5.72
C THR A 232 -2.70 2.00 -6.52
N GLY A 233 -3.32 2.99 -5.89
CA GLY A 233 -3.76 4.23 -6.53
C GLY A 233 -2.60 5.06 -7.08
N VAL A 234 -1.50 5.17 -6.35
CA VAL A 234 -0.27 5.84 -6.82
C VAL A 234 0.32 5.09 -8.01
N LEU A 235 0.38 3.76 -7.98
CA LEU A 235 0.85 2.97 -9.13
C LEU A 235 -0.05 3.14 -10.36
N ALA A 236 -1.38 3.16 -10.17
CA ALA A 236 -2.33 3.41 -11.25
C ALA A 236 -2.19 4.83 -11.83
N MET A 237 -2.02 5.83 -10.98
CA MET A 237 -1.76 7.22 -11.37
C MET A 237 -0.42 7.38 -12.08
N TYR A 238 0.62 6.69 -11.59
CA TYR A 238 1.92 6.66 -12.26
C TYR A 238 1.80 6.06 -13.66
N LYS A 239 1.10 4.92 -13.80
CA LYS A 239 0.81 4.33 -15.12
C LYS A 239 0.02 5.28 -16.01
N SER A 240 -0.98 6.00 -15.49
CA SER A 240 -1.75 6.94 -16.32
C SER A 240 -0.97 8.20 -16.71
N THR A 241 -0.03 8.65 -15.87
CA THR A 241 0.78 9.85 -16.15
C THR A 241 1.92 9.53 -17.10
N VAL A 242 2.62 8.41 -16.88
CA VAL A 242 3.69 7.94 -17.77
C VAL A 242 3.14 7.33 -19.05
N GLY A 243 2.00 6.62 -18.99
CA GLY A 243 1.31 6.11 -20.18
C GLY A 243 0.63 7.19 -21.02
N ALA A 244 0.48 8.42 -20.51
CA ALA A 244 0.13 9.58 -21.34
C ALA A 244 1.34 10.14 -22.10
N GLU A 245 2.56 9.78 -21.70
CA GLU A 245 3.79 9.90 -22.48
C GLU A 245 4.06 8.60 -23.24
N GLU A 246 3.03 7.98 -23.81
CA GLU A 246 3.23 7.07 -24.93
C GLU A 246 3.86 7.89 -26.08
N SER A 247 5.20 7.95 -26.08
CA SER A 247 5.94 8.28 -27.27
C SER A 247 5.40 7.37 -28.37
N ALA A 248 5.05 7.92 -29.54
CA ALA A 248 4.61 7.14 -30.70
C ALA A 248 5.70 6.16 -31.22
N TYR A 249 6.81 6.03 -30.48
CA TYR A 249 8.03 5.33 -30.81
C TYR A 249 8.40 4.37 -29.67
N GLU A 250 8.68 3.12 -30.04
CA GLU A 250 9.13 2.04 -29.14
C GLU A 250 10.54 2.31 -28.56
N MET A 251 11.31 3.19 -29.20
CA MET A 251 12.64 3.62 -28.77
C MET A 251 12.87 5.06 -29.21
N GLU A 252 13.22 5.92 -28.26
CA GLU A 252 13.54 7.33 -28.51
C GLU A 252 14.98 7.62 -28.07
N TYR A 253 15.76 8.26 -28.95
CA TYR A 253 17.10 8.74 -28.65
C TYR A 253 17.13 10.26 -28.77
N ILE A 254 17.26 10.93 -27.62
CA ILE A 254 17.32 12.38 -27.54
C ILE A 254 18.80 12.81 -27.50
N SER A 255 19.22 13.56 -28.51
CA SER A 255 20.54 14.18 -28.58
C SER A 255 20.42 15.69 -28.53
N PHE A 256 21.21 16.33 -27.65
CA PHE A 256 21.32 17.78 -27.60
C PHE A 256 22.33 18.27 -28.64
N SER A 257 22.10 19.46 -29.20
CA SER A 257 22.87 20.00 -30.34
C SER A 257 24.38 20.13 -30.11
N ASN A 258 24.85 20.06 -28.85
CA ASN A 258 26.26 20.12 -28.47
C ASN A 258 26.86 18.74 -28.10
N ASN A 259 26.25 17.64 -28.54
CA ASN A 259 26.74 16.29 -28.23
C ASN A 259 27.74 15.79 -29.30
N PRO A 260 29.06 15.75 -29.01
CA PRO A 260 30.05 15.27 -29.97
C PRO A 260 29.97 13.77 -30.25
N LYS A 261 29.22 13.00 -29.43
CA LYS A 261 29.09 11.54 -29.53
C LYS A 261 27.78 11.08 -30.19
N GLU A 262 26.96 11.99 -30.70
CA GLU A 262 25.68 11.64 -31.34
C GLU A 262 25.83 10.58 -32.42
N GLN A 263 26.81 10.74 -33.32
CA GLN A 263 27.03 9.79 -34.40
C GLN A 263 27.54 8.43 -33.92
N THR A 264 28.29 8.39 -32.82
CA THR A 264 28.77 7.13 -32.24
C THR A 264 27.61 6.36 -31.62
N HIS A 265 26.77 7.02 -30.82
CA HIS A 265 25.58 6.39 -30.22
C HIS A 265 24.62 5.87 -31.30
N LEU A 266 24.39 6.63 -32.37
CA LEU A 266 23.53 6.19 -33.46
C LEU A 266 24.08 4.96 -34.21
N LYS A 267 25.42 4.80 -34.27
CA LYS A 267 26.07 3.62 -34.86
C LYS A 267 25.97 2.41 -33.94
N ASP A 268 26.16 2.60 -32.65
CA ASP A 268 26.07 1.52 -31.65
C ASP A 268 24.63 0.99 -31.58
N ILE A 269 23.64 1.88 -31.54
CA ILE A 269 22.21 1.51 -31.56
C ILE A 269 21.87 0.75 -32.85
N ASP A 270 22.36 1.19 -34.01
CA ASP A 270 22.13 0.50 -35.29
C ASP A 270 22.79 -0.89 -35.31
N HIS A 271 24.01 -0.99 -34.79
CA HIS A 271 24.75 -2.25 -34.69
C HIS A 271 24.03 -3.27 -33.79
N GLU A 272 23.55 -2.85 -32.61
CA GLU A 272 22.81 -3.70 -31.68
C GLU A 272 21.50 -4.19 -32.31
N LEU A 273 20.74 -3.29 -32.94
CA LEU A 273 19.46 -3.61 -33.56
C LEU A 273 19.60 -4.56 -34.75
N LYS A 274 20.67 -4.41 -35.55
CA LYS A 274 20.97 -5.32 -36.66
C LYS A 274 21.47 -6.68 -36.18
N THR A 275 22.33 -6.71 -35.17
CA THR A 275 22.88 -7.96 -34.60
C THR A 275 21.78 -8.87 -34.07
N HIS A 276 20.74 -8.29 -33.48
CA HIS A 276 19.57 -9.01 -33.00
C HIS A 276 18.44 -9.18 -34.04
N GLY A 277 18.66 -8.78 -35.30
CA GLY A 277 17.74 -9.04 -36.40
C GLY A 277 16.47 -8.17 -36.44
N PHE A 278 16.46 -7.03 -35.74
CA PHE A 278 15.27 -6.16 -35.70
C PHE A 278 15.12 -5.35 -36.99
N THR A 279 13.98 -5.46 -37.66
CA THR A 279 13.62 -4.53 -38.75
C THR A 279 13.19 -3.20 -38.14
N TYR A 280 13.82 -2.09 -38.52
CA TYR A 280 13.46 -0.75 -38.05
C TYR A 280 13.46 0.25 -39.22
N LYS A 281 12.79 1.40 -39.07
CA LYS A 281 12.92 2.54 -40.00
C LYS A 281 13.47 3.71 -39.19
N LYS A 282 14.03 4.68 -39.90
CA LYS A 282 14.58 5.91 -39.34
C LYS A 282 13.80 7.10 -39.92
N ASP A 283 13.30 7.97 -39.08
CA ASP A 283 12.52 9.18 -39.38
C ASP A 283 13.04 10.30 -38.50
N LYS A 284 13.58 11.40 -38.98
CA LYS A 284 14.18 12.42 -38.11
C LYS A 284 13.16 13.50 -37.71
N ILE A 285 13.03 13.84 -36.42
CA ILE A 285 12.29 15.05 -35.97
C ILE A 285 13.21 16.04 -35.26
N ASP A 286 13.21 17.28 -35.75
CA ASP A 286 13.83 18.44 -35.12
C ASP A 286 12.86 19.04 -34.08
N VAL A 287 13.28 19.12 -32.83
CA VAL A 287 12.49 19.63 -31.71
C VAL A 287 13.26 20.78 -31.06
N SER A 288 12.60 21.92 -30.90
CA SER A 288 13.17 23.07 -30.17
C SER A 288 12.55 23.12 -28.78
N TYR A 289 13.34 23.29 -27.73
CA TYR A 289 12.80 23.43 -26.37
C TYR A 289 12.90 24.88 -25.91
N VAL A 290 11.91 25.33 -25.13
CA VAL A 290 11.97 26.62 -24.43
C VAL A 290 12.09 26.33 -22.94
N ARG A 291 13.14 26.87 -22.33
CA ARG A 291 13.35 26.84 -20.88
C ARG A 291 12.82 28.15 -20.29
N TYR A 292 11.88 28.07 -19.36
CA TYR A 292 11.41 29.26 -18.64
C TYR A 292 12.54 29.80 -17.75
N GLN A 293 12.71 31.12 -17.70
CA GLN A 293 13.70 31.77 -16.83
C GLN A 293 13.27 31.79 -15.35
N GLU A 294 11.99 31.52 -15.05
CA GLU A 294 11.43 31.60 -13.71
C GLU A 294 11.02 30.20 -13.20
N GLY A 295 11.83 29.66 -12.29
CA GLY A 295 11.54 28.46 -11.49
C GLY A 295 11.90 27.14 -12.18
N GLU A 296 12.80 26.36 -11.56
CA GLU A 296 13.23 25.01 -11.98
C GLU A 296 12.10 23.96 -12.03
N THR A 297 10.87 24.34 -11.65
CA THR A 297 9.72 23.45 -11.48
C THR A 297 8.83 23.32 -12.72
N VAL A 298 9.06 24.10 -13.78
CA VAL A 298 8.30 23.97 -15.03
C VAL A 298 9.08 23.08 -16.01
N PRO A 299 8.57 21.90 -16.40
CA PRO A 299 9.25 21.04 -17.36
C PRO A 299 9.43 21.79 -18.69
N PRO A 300 10.56 21.61 -19.39
CA PRO A 300 10.84 22.28 -20.65
C PRO A 300 9.74 21.93 -21.67
N VAL A 301 9.20 22.95 -22.34
CA VAL A 301 8.19 22.72 -23.38
C VAL A 301 8.91 22.44 -24.69
N TYR A 302 8.73 21.23 -25.19
CA TYR A 302 9.20 20.79 -26.50
C TYR A 302 8.25 21.31 -27.58
N MET A 303 8.78 22.07 -28.53
CA MET A 303 8.08 22.63 -29.67
C MET A 303 8.49 21.87 -30.93
N ILE A 304 7.49 21.42 -31.68
CA ILE A 304 7.66 20.70 -32.94
C ILE A 304 6.99 21.51 -34.06
N SER A 305 7.60 21.52 -35.25
CA SER A 305 7.00 22.19 -36.41
C SER A 305 5.64 21.59 -36.76
N LYS A 306 4.67 22.45 -37.13
CA LYS A 306 3.32 22.04 -37.56
C LYS A 306 3.35 21.04 -38.73
N SER A 307 4.33 21.17 -39.64
CA SER A 307 4.54 20.23 -40.75
C SER A 307 4.87 18.82 -40.26
N ASP A 308 5.68 18.74 -39.21
CA ASP A 308 6.22 17.48 -38.71
C ASP A 308 5.19 16.80 -37.80
N VAL A 309 4.44 17.58 -37.01
CA VAL A 309 3.29 17.05 -36.25
C VAL A 309 2.24 16.43 -37.18
N SER A 310 1.89 17.11 -38.28
CA SER A 310 0.92 16.58 -39.24
C SER A 310 1.41 15.35 -40.00
N LYS A 311 2.73 15.25 -40.24
CA LYS A 311 3.34 14.15 -41.00
C LYS A 311 3.53 12.90 -40.14
N TYR A 312 3.90 13.07 -38.88
CA TYR A 312 4.30 11.95 -38.02
C TYR A 312 3.22 11.52 -37.02
N PHE A 313 2.31 12.41 -36.60
CA PHE A 313 1.30 12.08 -35.57
C PHE A 313 -0.13 11.98 -36.12
N HIS A 314 -0.35 12.21 -37.42
CA HIS A 314 -1.68 12.09 -38.07
C HIS A 314 -2.83 12.86 -37.39
N VAL A 315 -2.54 13.92 -36.63
CA VAL A 315 -3.54 14.72 -35.90
C VAL A 315 -4.04 15.88 -36.77
N LYS A 316 -5.38 16.04 -36.88
CA LYS A 316 -6.00 17.24 -37.50
C LYS A 316 -5.87 18.44 -36.56
N LEU A 317 -4.95 19.35 -36.88
CA LEU A 317 -4.64 20.56 -36.09
C LEU A 317 -5.65 21.72 -36.29
N SER A 318 -6.89 21.43 -36.65
CA SER A 318 -7.93 22.45 -36.89
C SER A 318 -8.51 22.95 -35.56
N GLY A 319 -8.00 24.08 -35.05
CA GLY A 319 -8.56 24.77 -33.87
C GLY A 319 -7.55 25.36 -32.88
N LEU A 320 -6.25 25.10 -33.04
CA LEU A 320 -5.21 25.61 -32.12
C LEU A 320 -4.85 27.07 -32.43
N LYS A 321 -4.95 27.94 -31.41
CA LYS A 321 -4.56 29.35 -31.47
C LYS A 321 -3.02 29.44 -31.55
N MET A 322 -2.51 29.91 -32.69
CA MET A 322 -1.07 29.94 -32.96
C MET A 322 -0.41 31.16 -32.31
N MET A 323 0.73 30.95 -31.65
CA MET A 323 1.60 32.03 -31.17
C MET A 323 2.77 32.17 -32.15
N ARG A 324 2.92 33.34 -32.79
CA ARG A 324 4.10 33.66 -33.61
C ARG A 324 5.23 34.06 -32.66
N LEU A 325 6.26 33.23 -32.57
CA LEU A 325 7.48 33.52 -31.81
C LEU A 325 8.67 33.57 -32.75
N SER A 326 9.49 34.61 -32.59
CA SER A 326 10.78 34.81 -33.26
C SER A 326 11.85 34.15 -32.38
N ILE A 327 12.22 32.89 -32.66
CA ILE A 327 13.24 32.17 -31.88
C ILE A 327 14.28 31.54 -32.83
N SER A 328 15.55 31.70 -32.44
CA SER A 328 16.74 31.17 -33.09
C SER A 328 16.68 29.63 -33.24
N ARG A 329 17.02 29.12 -34.43
CA ARG A 329 16.87 27.70 -34.80
C ARG A 329 17.98 26.84 -34.19
N GLU A 330 17.62 25.87 -33.37
CA GLU A 330 18.46 24.69 -33.04
C GLU A 330 17.70 23.39 -33.40
N ARG A 331 18.44 22.43 -33.97
CA ARG A 331 17.97 21.22 -34.70
C ARG A 331 18.09 19.95 -33.83
N MET A 332 17.21 18.95 -34.01
CA MET A 332 17.18 17.65 -33.32
C MET A 332 16.88 16.48 -34.30
N THR A 333 17.30 15.24 -34.00
CA THR A 333 17.26 14.12 -34.97
C THR A 333 16.53 12.86 -34.49
N ALA A 334 15.19 12.73 -34.64
CA ALA A 334 14.42 11.65 -33.96
C ALA A 334 13.97 10.38 -34.77
N ILE A 335 14.87 9.51 -35.23
CA ILE A 335 14.72 8.28 -36.07
C ILE A 335 13.52 7.27 -35.75
N SER A 336 12.46 7.10 -36.60
CA SER A 336 11.29 6.16 -36.46
C SER A 336 10.95 5.07 -37.52
N LYS A 337 10.26 3.99 -37.05
CA LYS A 337 9.58 2.82 -37.69
C LYS A 337 8.09 3.04 -37.99
N THR A 338 7.63 2.65 -39.18
CA THR A 338 6.19 2.56 -39.55
C THR A 338 5.86 1.11 -39.92
N LYS A 339 4.87 0.46 -39.28
CA LYS A 339 4.31 -0.80 -39.79
C LYS A 339 2.82 -0.65 -40.08
N ARG A 340 2.46 -0.86 -41.35
CA ARG A 340 1.09 -1.00 -41.86
C ARG A 340 0.44 -2.28 -41.31
N ARG A 341 -0.87 -2.19 -41.07
CA ARG A 341 -1.83 -3.31 -40.99
C ARG A 341 -1.49 -4.42 -41.99
N ILE A 342 -1.53 -5.66 -41.52
CA ILE A 342 -1.93 -6.81 -42.32
C ILE A 342 -2.95 -7.59 -41.47
N SER A 343 -4.01 -8.02 -42.14
CA SER A 343 -5.23 -8.72 -41.72
C SER A 343 -5.11 -9.71 -40.58
#